data_AF-A0A8D8ZGI3-F1
#
_entry.id   AF-A0A8D8ZGI3-F1
#
_cell.length_a   1.000
_cell.length_b   1.000
_cell.length_c   1.000
_cell.angle_alpha   90.00
_cell.angle_beta   90.00
_cell.angle_gamma   90.00
#
_symmetry.space_group_name_H-M   'P 1'
#
loop_
_entity.id
_entity.type
_entity.pdbx_description
1 polymer ?
#
loop_
_entity_poly.entity_id
_entity_poly.type
_entity_poly.pdbx_seq_one_letter_code
_entity_poly.pdbx_strand_id
1 'polypeptide(L)'
;NTEVSEFQNANSMCTNTEVSEFQNANSMCTNTEVSEFQNANSMCTNTEVSEFQNANSMCTNTEVSEFQNANSMCTNTEVSEFQNANSMCTNTEVSEFQNANSMCTNTEVSEFQKKQER
;
A
#
# COMPACT_ATOMS: atom_id res chain seq x y z
N ASN A 1 7.83 7.12 -19.69
CA ASN A 1 6.76 6.45 -18.94
C ASN A 1 5.62 6.17 -19.89
N THR A 2 5.05 4.97 -19.80
CA THR A 2 3.81 4.62 -20.50
C THR A 2 2.67 5.01 -19.58
N GLU A 3 1.80 5.90 -20.05
CA GLU A 3 0.58 6.30 -19.36
C GLU A 3 -0.56 5.37 -19.77
N VAL A 4 -1.22 4.77 -18.79
CA VAL A 4 -2.34 3.84 -18.99
C VAL A 4 -3.53 4.34 -18.17
N SER A 5 -4.66 4.62 -18.82
CA SER A 5 -5.85 5.07 -18.10
C SER A 5 -6.40 3.96 -17.18
N GLU A 6 -6.52 2.75 -17.71
CA GLU A 6 -7.10 1.62 -16.98
C GLU A 6 -6.33 0.34 -17.35
N PHE A 7 -5.94 -0.42 -16.33
CA PHE A 7 -5.26 -1.71 -16.47
C PHE A 7 -5.96 -2.78 -15.64
N GLN A 8 -6.52 -3.78 -16.32
CA GLN A 8 -7.20 -4.91 -15.69
C GLN A 8 -6.68 -6.26 -16.20
N ASN A 9 -6.27 -7.13 -15.29
CA ASN A 9 -5.81 -8.49 -15.59
C ASN A 9 -5.96 -9.41 -14.37
N ALA A 10 -5.83 -10.73 -14.55
CA ALA A 10 -5.76 -11.65 -13.42
C ALA A 10 -4.42 -11.50 -12.68
N ASN A 11 -3.32 -11.46 -13.43
CA ASN A 11 -1.98 -11.30 -12.89
C ASN A 11 -1.20 -10.29 -13.71
N SER A 12 -0.47 -9.40 -13.06
CA SER A 12 0.28 -8.33 -13.72
C SER A 12 1.68 -8.16 -13.15
N MET A 13 2.61 -7.82 -14.04
CA MET A 13 3.93 -7.32 -13.66
C MET A 13 4.16 -6.01 -14.42
N CYS A 14 4.33 -4.92 -13.68
CA CYS A 14 4.43 -3.58 -14.23
C CYS A 14 5.75 -2.94 -13.81
N THR A 15 6.41 -2.29 -14.76
CA THR A 15 7.70 -1.65 -14.52
C THR A 15 7.79 -0.34 -15.29
N ASN A 16 8.12 0.77 -14.62
CA ASN A 16 8.26 2.10 -15.23
C ASN A 16 6.99 2.58 -15.96
N THR A 17 5.84 2.45 -15.29
CA THR A 17 4.51 2.80 -15.82
C THR A 17 3.77 3.74 -14.89
N GLU A 18 2.97 4.63 -15.49
CA GLU A 18 1.99 5.48 -14.82
C GLU A 18 0.60 4.93 -15.15
N VAL A 19 -0.23 4.66 -14.14
CA VAL A 19 -1.57 4.10 -14.34
C VAL A 19 -2.60 4.88 -13.53
N SER A 20 -3.70 5.31 -14.14
CA SER A 20 -4.78 5.94 -13.36
C SER A 20 -5.52 4.88 -12.53
N GLU A 21 -6.05 3.83 -13.16
CA GLU A 21 -6.77 2.75 -12.48
C GLU A 21 -6.10 1.39 -12.72
N PHE A 22 -5.70 0.72 -11.64
CA PHE A 22 -5.00 -0.57 -11.69
C PHE A 22 -5.73 -1.63 -10.85
N GLN A 23 -6.36 -2.60 -11.50
CA GLN A 23 -7.16 -3.64 -10.83
C GLN A 23 -6.77 -5.05 -11.28
N ASN A 24 -6.31 -5.88 -10.35
CA ASN A 24 -5.83 -7.23 -10.61
C ASN A 24 -6.05 -8.18 -9.43
N ALA A 25 -6.07 -9.49 -9.66
CA ALA A 25 -6.03 -10.42 -8.54
C ALA A 25 -4.65 -10.42 -7.87
N ASN A 26 -3.56 -10.50 -8.65
CA ASN A 26 -2.21 -10.40 -8.14
C ASN A 26 -1.34 -9.47 -8.98
N SER A 27 -0.47 -8.69 -8.32
CA SER A 27 0.41 -7.75 -9.01
C SER A 27 1.82 -7.70 -8.44
N MET A 28 2.80 -7.51 -9.30
CA MET A 28 4.13 -7.04 -8.94
C MET A 28 4.41 -5.71 -9.65
N CYS A 29 4.60 -4.64 -8.89
CA CYS A 29 4.85 -3.31 -9.44
C CYS A 29 6.21 -2.78 -8.98
N THR A 30 6.99 -2.23 -9.92
CA THR A 30 8.31 -1.68 -9.64
C THR A 30 8.50 -0.36 -10.37
N ASN A 31 8.89 0.71 -9.67
CA ASN A 31 9.03 2.04 -10.25
C ASN A 31 7.75 2.46 -10.99
N THR A 32 6.62 2.50 -10.28
CA THR A 32 5.31 2.84 -10.86
C THR A 32 4.61 3.91 -10.04
N GLU A 33 3.86 4.77 -10.72
CA GLU A 33 2.93 5.71 -10.09
C GLU A 33 1.51 5.27 -10.43
N VAL A 34 0.64 5.18 -9.42
CA VAL A 34 -0.75 4.75 -9.62
C VAL A 34 -1.72 5.64 -8.85
N SER A 35 -2.79 6.11 -9.48
CA SER A 35 -3.81 6.87 -8.75
C SER A 35 -4.67 5.93 -7.89
N GLU A 36 -5.28 4.92 -8.49
CA GLU A 36 -6.12 3.93 -7.80
C GLU A 36 -5.58 2.51 -8.01
N PHE A 37 -5.19 1.84 -6.92
CA PHE A 37 -4.60 0.51 -6.93
C PHE A 37 -5.45 -0.46 -6.11
N GLN A 38 -6.16 -1.38 -6.78
CA GLN A 38 -7.10 -2.31 -6.14
C GLN A 38 -6.84 -3.76 -6.51
N ASN A 39 -6.16 -4.51 -5.63
CA ASN A 39 -5.78 -5.90 -5.87
C ASN A 39 -6.07 -6.84 -4.69
N ALA A 40 -6.20 -8.14 -4.95
CA ALA A 40 -6.27 -9.09 -3.84
C ALA A 40 -4.89 -9.22 -3.14
N ASN A 41 -3.82 -9.40 -3.92
CA ASN A 41 -2.45 -9.45 -3.40
C ASN A 41 -1.50 -8.57 -4.22
N SER A 42 -0.60 -7.87 -3.54
CA SER A 42 0.41 -7.05 -4.22
C SER A 42 1.80 -7.14 -3.61
N MET A 43 2.80 -7.00 -4.47
CA MET A 43 4.15 -6.61 -4.08
C MET A 43 4.53 -5.33 -4.83
N CYS A 44 4.86 -4.28 -4.08
CA CYS A 44 5.21 -2.98 -4.61
C CYS A 44 6.60 -2.56 -4.15
N THR A 45 7.43 -2.08 -5.07
CA THR A 45 8.79 -1.60 -4.79
C THR A 45 9.05 -0.30 -5.51
N ASN A 46 9.47 0.75 -4.79
CA ASN A 46 9.68 2.08 -5.35
C ASN A 46 8.42 2.57 -6.08
N THR A 47 7.30 2.70 -5.37
CA THR A 47 6.02 3.08 -5.97
C THR A 47 5.37 4.22 -5.21
N GLU A 48 4.70 5.10 -5.94
CA GLU A 48 3.84 6.14 -5.39
C GLU A 48 2.39 5.81 -5.72
N VAL A 49 1.51 5.85 -4.72
CA VAL A 49 0.09 5.52 -4.90
C VAL A 49 -0.81 6.50 -4.16
N SER A 50 -1.83 7.04 -4.81
CA SER A 50 -2.82 7.87 -4.11
C SER A 50 -3.75 7.00 -3.25
N GLU A 51 -4.46 6.04 -3.85
CA GLU A 51 -5.36 5.12 -3.15
C GLU A 51 -4.91 3.67 -3.33
N PHE A 52 -4.57 3.00 -2.24
CA PHE A 52 -4.06 1.64 -2.23
C PHE A 52 -4.95 0.72 -1.39
N GLN A 53 -5.75 -0.10 -2.06
CA GLN A 53 -6.73 -0.99 -1.43
C GLN A 53 -6.47 -2.44 -1.77
N ASN A 54 -5.88 -3.20 -0.84
CA ASN A 54 -5.63 -4.63 -1.07
C ASN A 54 -6.14 -5.52 0.08
N ALA A 55 -6.22 -6.84 -0.16
CA ALA A 55 -6.39 -7.78 0.95
C ALA A 55 -5.05 -8.03 1.64
N ASN A 56 -4.01 -8.33 0.85
CA ASN A 56 -2.64 -8.49 1.36
C ASN A 56 -1.64 -7.69 0.53
N SER A 57 -0.68 -7.06 1.20
CA SER A 57 0.37 -6.30 0.51
C SER A 57 1.74 -6.44 1.17
N MET A 58 2.76 -6.40 0.32
CA MET A 58 4.15 -6.14 0.71
C MET A 58 4.64 -4.90 -0.01
N CYS A 59 5.02 -3.87 0.75
CA CYS A 59 5.46 -2.59 0.22
C CYS A 59 6.87 -2.27 0.72
N THR A 60 7.76 -1.92 -0.22
CA THR A 60 9.14 -1.52 0.09
C THR A 60 9.48 -0.22 -0.64
N ASN A 61 9.95 0.79 0.09
CA ASN A 61 10.26 2.12 -0.49
C ASN A 61 9.04 2.69 -1.22
N THR A 62 7.93 2.89 -0.52
CA THR A 62 6.67 3.35 -1.14
C THR A 62 6.10 4.56 -0.41
N GLU A 63 5.50 5.46 -1.18
CA GLU A 63 4.73 6.59 -0.66
C GLU A 63 3.26 6.37 -1.00
N VAL A 64 2.38 6.48 0.00
CA VAL A 64 0.94 6.26 -0.19
C VAL A 64 0.11 7.33 0.52
N SER A 65 -0.87 7.92 -0.17
CA SER A 65 -1.81 8.83 0.51
C SER A 65 -2.79 8.05 1.38
N GLU A 66 -3.56 7.14 0.80
CA GLU A 66 -4.53 6.30 1.50
C GLU A 66 -4.19 4.81 1.34
N PHE A 67 -3.85 4.16 2.46
CA PHE A 67 -3.48 2.75 2.49
C PHE A 67 -4.50 1.95 3.28
N GLN A 68 -5.30 1.15 2.59
CA GLN A 68 -6.31 0.28 3.19
C GLN A 68 -5.98 -1.20 2.90
N ASN A 69 -5.74 -1.98 3.96
CA ASN A 69 -5.44 -3.40 3.81
C ASN A 69 -6.07 -4.26 4.91
N ALA A 70 -6.19 -5.58 4.66
CA ALA A 70 -6.48 -6.52 5.74
C ALA A 70 -5.19 -7.00 6.41
N ASN A 71 -4.13 -7.25 5.63
CA ASN A 71 -2.79 -7.53 6.15
C ASN A 71 -1.74 -6.78 5.33
N SER A 72 -0.74 -6.18 5.99
CA SER A 72 0.40 -5.64 5.25
C SER A 72 1.75 -5.83 5.94
N MET A 73 2.80 -5.89 5.12
CA MET A 73 4.18 -5.72 5.54
C MET A 73 4.76 -4.50 4.82
N CYS A 74 5.17 -3.48 5.58
CA CYS A 74 5.68 -2.23 5.04
C CYS A 74 7.11 -1.99 5.55
N THR A 75 8.03 -1.74 4.63
CA THR A 75 9.44 -1.40 4.93
C THR A 75 9.84 -0.12 4.21
N ASN A 76 10.39 0.86 4.93
CA ASN A 76 10.77 2.16 4.36
C ASN A 76 9.59 2.80 3.60
N THR A 77 8.49 3.06 4.30
CA THR A 77 7.27 3.59 3.66
C THR A 77 6.76 4.83 4.37
N GLU A 78 6.24 5.77 3.60
CA GLU A 78 5.55 6.97 4.09
C GLU A 78 4.07 6.86 3.73
N VAL A 79 3.20 7.05 4.71
CA VAL A 79 1.75 6.93 4.52
C VAL A 79 1.00 8.07 5.20
N SER A 80 0.08 8.73 4.50
CA SER A 80 -0.77 9.75 5.15
C SER A 80 -1.84 9.08 6.02
N GLU A 81 -2.68 8.24 5.43
CA GLU A 81 -3.71 7.49 6.16
C GLU A 81 -3.48 5.98 6.01
N PHE A 82 -3.22 5.31 7.12
CA PHE A 82 -2.96 3.87 7.16
C PHE A 82 -4.07 3.16 7.94
N GLN A 83 -4.93 2.44 7.25
CA GLN A 83 -6.00 1.64 7.85
C GLN A 83 -5.76 0.15 7.58
N ASN A 84 -5.52 -0.63 8.64
CA ASN A 84 -5.25 -2.04 8.49
C ASN A 84 -5.83 -2.90 9.63
N ALA A 85 -6.11 -4.18 9.38
CA ALA A 85 -6.47 -5.10 10.46
C ALA A 85 -5.21 -5.70 11.11
N ASN A 86 -4.21 -6.08 10.32
CA ASN A 86 -2.91 -6.53 10.82
C ASN A 86 -1.77 -5.88 10.03
N SER A 87 -0.75 -5.34 10.72
CA SER A 87 0.43 -4.84 10.01
C SER A 87 1.74 -5.16 10.72
N MET A 88 2.78 -5.34 9.90
CA MET A 88 4.17 -5.28 10.32
C MET A 88 4.84 -4.10 9.62
N CYS A 89 5.34 -3.14 10.39
CA CYS A 89 5.96 -1.92 9.85
C CYS A 89 7.41 -1.81 10.33
N THR A 90 8.33 -1.53 9.42
CA THR A 90 9.75 -1.28 9.73
C THR A 90 10.23 -0.02 9.02
N ASN A 91 10.80 0.94 9.76
CA ASN A 91 11.25 2.22 9.19
C ASN A 91 10.11 2.92 8.42
N THR A 92 9.02 3.25 9.09
CA THR A 92 7.84 3.82 8.42
C THR A 92 7.40 5.11 9.08
N GLU A 93 6.93 6.06 8.29
CA GLU A 93 6.31 7.29 8.79
C GLU A 93 4.83 7.27 8.43
N VAL A 94 3.98 7.52 9.42
CA VAL A 94 2.52 7.55 9.23
C VAL A 94 1.90 8.77 9.90
N SER A 95 1.05 9.51 9.17
CA SER A 95 0.31 10.61 9.79
C SER A 95 -0.84 10.08 10.65
N GLU A 96 -1.76 9.33 10.06
CA GLU A 96 -2.89 8.70 10.76
C GLU A 96 -2.83 7.18 10.65
N PHE A 97 -2.70 6.49 11.77
CA PHE A 97 -2.59 5.03 11.80
C PHE A 97 -3.75 4.41 12.58
N GLN A 98 -4.64 3.73 11.85
CA GLN A 98 -5.74 2.95 12.42
C GLN A 98 -5.48 1.46 12.26
N ASN A 99 -5.34 0.74 13.37
CA ASN A 99 -5.09 -0.71 13.31
C ASN A 99 -5.73 -1.51 14.46
N ALA A 100 -6.12 -2.76 14.22
CA ALA A 100 -6.47 -3.71 15.28
C ALA A 100 -5.22 -4.33 15.92
N ASN A 101 -4.27 -4.79 15.11
CA ASN A 101 -3.03 -5.42 15.56
C ASN A 101 -1.79 -4.99 14.73
N SER A 102 -0.77 -4.48 15.40
CA SER A 102 0.42 -3.95 14.73
C SER A 102 1.71 -4.35 15.45
N MET A 103 2.73 -4.71 14.69
CA MET A 103 4.11 -4.85 15.15
C MET A 103 4.99 -3.85 14.40
N CYS A 104 5.48 -2.83 15.10
CA CYS A 104 6.22 -1.73 14.48
C CYS A 104 7.63 -1.61 15.05
N THR A 105 8.61 -1.37 14.19
CA THR A 105 10.02 -1.11 14.56
C THR A 105 10.51 0.12 13.80
N ASN A 106 11.09 1.11 14.51
CA ASN A 106 11.48 2.40 13.92
C ASN A 106 10.33 3.04 13.13
N THR A 107 9.15 3.12 13.73
CA THR A 107 7.97 3.70 13.09
C THR A 107 7.58 4.99 13.81
N GLU A 108 7.44 6.07 13.06
CA GLU A 108 6.92 7.34 13.55
C GLU A 108 5.44 7.44 13.18
N VAL A 109 4.60 7.79 14.16
CA VAL A 109 3.15 7.95 13.97
C VAL A 109 2.70 9.24 14.63
N SER A 110 2.02 10.11 13.87
CA SER A 110 1.48 11.36 14.44
C SER A 110 0.20 11.10 15.24
N GLU A 111 -0.75 10.35 14.68
CA GLU A 111 -2.00 9.96 15.33
C GLU A 111 -2.23 8.45 15.24
N PHE A 112 -2.45 7.80 16.39
CA PHE A 112 -2.65 6.35 16.46
C PHE A 112 -4.02 6.01 17.07
N GLN A 113 -4.82 5.23 16.36
CA GLN A 113 -6.09 4.72 16.84
C GLN A 113 -6.14 3.19 16.75
N LYS A 114 -6.37 2.55 17.89
CA LYS A 114 -6.54 1.09 17.94
C LYS A 114 -8.00 0.70 17.76
N LYS A 115 -8.35 -0.04 16.71
CA LYS A 115 -9.69 -0.64 16.58
C LYS A 115 -9.83 -1.77 17.60
N GLN A 116 -10.75 -1.63 18.55
CA GLN A 116 -11.12 -2.74 19.44
C GLN A 116 -12.01 -3.70 18.67
N GLU A 117 -11.60 -4.97 18.59
CA GLU A 117 -12.47 -6.06 18.15
C GLU A 117 -13.61 -6.20 19.17
N ARG A 118 -14.87 -6.09 18.71
CA ARG A 118 -16.06 -6.33 19.53
C ARG A 118 -16.43 -7.80 19.56
#